data_AF-A0A241Q049-F1
#
_entry.id   AF-A0A241Q049-F1
#
_cell.length_a   1.000
_cell.length_b   1.000
_cell.length_c   1.000
_cell.angle_alpha   90.00
_cell.angle_beta   90.00
_cell.angle_gamma   90.00
#
_symmetry.space_group_name_H-M   'P 1'
#
loop_
_entity.id
_entity.type
_entity.pdbx_description
1 polymer ?
#
loop_
_entity_poly.entity_id
_entity_poly.type
_entity_poly.pdbx_seq_one_letter_code
_entity_poly.pdbx_strand_id
1 'polypeptide(L)'
;MNKEILNLVTKIFTFLKLEDYTKLKNILTTIEKNYPNYYKIFENFKDKNLTEKVSGVLSDVFESLTLGGSPLVLLGKKAEKEEKEKELISQKGLLKDEIKEILKNYSEPSEEKNFLEFLLEKI
;
A
#
# COMPACT_ATOMS: atom_id res chain seq x y z
N MET A 1 8.08 -8.49 12.37
CA MET A 1 8.01 -7.51 11.28
C MET A 1 8.77 -6.26 11.68
N ASN A 2 9.83 -5.93 10.94
CA ASN A 2 10.57 -4.68 11.07
C ASN A 2 9.63 -3.45 10.94
N LYS A 3 9.91 -2.38 11.70
CA LYS A 3 9.11 -1.14 11.70
C LYS A 3 9.06 -0.45 10.32
N GLU A 4 10.17 -0.45 9.59
CA GLU A 4 10.26 0.11 8.24
C GLU A 4 9.35 -0.65 7.27
N ILE A 5 9.38 -1.98 7.36
CA ILE A 5 8.51 -2.86 6.57
C ILE A 5 7.04 -2.67 6.93
N LEU A 6 6.72 -2.60 8.23
CA LEU A 6 5.36 -2.31 8.68
C LEU A 6 4.84 -1.01 8.09
N ASN A 7 5.66 0.05 8.08
CA ASN A 7 5.30 1.33 7.50
C ASN A 7 5.05 1.21 5.99
N LEU A 8 5.95 0.58 5.24
CA LEU A 8 5.80 0.38 3.80
C LEU A 8 4.55 -0.42 3.45
N VAL A 9 4.30 -1.54 4.12
CA VAL A 9 3.12 -2.39 3.88
C VAL A 9 1.83 -1.62 4.20
N THR A 10 1.85 -0.80 5.26
CA THR A 10 0.72 0.09 5.60
C THR A 10 0.47 1.12 4.50
N LYS A 11 1.52 1.74 3.93
CA LYS A 11 1.40 2.64 2.77
C LYS A 11 0.76 1.94 1.58
N ILE A 12 1.27 0.76 1.22
CA ILE A 12 0.76 -0.05 0.10
C ILE A 12 -0.71 -0.38 0.29
N PHE A 13 -1.10 -0.86 1.48
CA PHE A 13 -2.48 -1.26 1.72
C PHE A 13 -3.40 -0.06 1.76
N THR A 14 -2.93 1.09 2.22
CA THR A 14 -3.70 2.35 2.17
C THR A 14 -3.91 2.79 0.72
N PHE A 15 -2.85 2.78 -0.10
CA PHE A 15 -2.93 3.07 -1.53
C PHE A 15 -3.93 2.14 -2.23
N LEU A 16 -3.80 0.82 -2.05
CA LEU A 16 -4.73 -0.13 -2.64
C LEU A 16 -6.15 0.01 -2.10
N LYS A 17 -6.34 0.39 -0.84
CA LYS A 17 -7.67 0.62 -0.28
C LYS A 17 -8.41 1.75 -0.99
N LEU A 18 -7.69 2.81 -1.33
CA LEU A 18 -8.22 3.99 -2.03
C LEU A 18 -8.48 3.69 -3.50
N GLU A 19 -7.53 3.03 -4.16
CA GLU A 19 -7.48 2.97 -5.62
C GLU A 19 -7.97 1.63 -6.19
N ASP A 20 -7.77 0.52 -5.49
CA ASP A 20 -8.14 -0.82 -5.94
C ASP A 20 -8.45 -1.78 -4.77
N TYR A 21 -9.57 -1.51 -4.09
CA TYR A 21 -9.97 -2.26 -2.90
C TYR A 21 -10.19 -3.76 -3.19
N THR A 22 -10.62 -4.10 -4.40
CA THR A 22 -10.78 -5.50 -4.83
C THR A 22 -9.44 -6.22 -4.81
N LYS A 23 -8.39 -5.57 -5.32
CA LYS A 23 -7.03 -6.10 -5.30
C LYS A 23 -6.47 -6.20 -3.88
N LEU A 24 -6.70 -5.19 -3.03
CA LEU A 24 -6.36 -5.28 -1.60
C LEU A 24 -7.00 -6.52 -0.96
N LYS A 25 -8.30 -6.74 -1.18
CA LYS A 25 -9.02 -7.89 -0.63
C LYS A 25 -8.43 -9.23 -1.08
N ASN A 26 -8.05 -9.34 -2.35
CA ASN A 26 -7.41 -10.54 -2.90
C ASN A 26 -6.04 -10.80 -2.27
N ILE A 27 -5.25 -9.73 -2.07
CA ILE A 27 -3.96 -9.79 -1.38
C ILE A 27 -4.17 -10.23 0.08
N LEU A 28 -5.06 -9.59 0.83
CA LEU A 28 -5.37 -9.93 2.22
C LEU A 28 -5.82 -11.38 2.38
N THR A 29 -6.65 -11.90 1.46
CA THR A 29 -7.08 -13.30 1.46
C THR A 29 -5.90 -14.26 1.25
N THR A 30 -4.95 -13.89 0.39
CA THR A 30 -3.75 -14.70 0.15
C THR A 30 -2.79 -14.66 1.36
N ILE A 31 -2.67 -13.50 2.01
CA ILE A 31 -1.86 -13.33 3.23
C ILE A 31 -2.47 -14.10 4.39
N GLU A 32 -3.79 -14.08 4.57
CA GLU A 32 -4.48 -14.86 5.60
C GLU A 32 -4.14 -16.35 5.52
N LYS A 33 -4.02 -16.89 4.30
CA LYS A 33 -3.67 -18.29 4.07
C LYS A 33 -2.17 -18.59 4.25
N ASN A 34 -1.30 -17.74 3.68
CA ASN A 34 0.12 -18.06 3.53
C ASN A 34 1.00 -17.40 4.61
N TYR A 35 0.54 -16.32 5.23
CA TYR A 35 1.26 -15.49 6.20
C TYR A 35 0.32 -15.07 7.36
N PRO A 36 -0.29 -16.03 8.10
CA PRO A 36 -1.33 -15.73 9.08
C PRO A 36 -0.87 -14.80 10.22
N ASN A 37 0.41 -14.80 10.56
CA ASN A 37 0.98 -13.90 11.56
C ASN A 37 0.99 -12.44 11.08
N TYR A 38 1.30 -12.21 9.81
CA TYR A 38 1.26 -10.87 9.22
C TYR A 38 -0.18 -10.43 8.95
N TYR A 39 -1.05 -11.36 8.57
CA TYR A 39 -2.47 -11.06 8.37
C TYR A 39 -3.11 -10.42 9.61
N LYS A 40 -2.83 -10.93 10.81
CA LYS A 40 -3.34 -10.35 12.08
C LYS A 40 -2.99 -8.87 12.27
N ILE A 41 -1.88 -8.41 11.70
CA ILE A 41 -1.44 -7.01 11.80
C ILE A 41 -2.30 -6.13 10.90
N PHE A 42 -2.78 -6.66 9.77
CA PHE A 42 -3.44 -5.92 8.71
C PHE A 42 -4.91 -6.28 8.51
N GLU A 43 -5.50 -7.12 9.36
CA GLU A 43 -6.89 -7.57 9.20
C GLU A 43 -7.89 -6.41 9.18
N ASN A 44 -7.59 -5.31 9.88
CA ASN A 44 -8.39 -4.09 9.89
C ASN A 44 -8.54 -3.44 8.50
N PHE A 45 -7.62 -3.72 7.56
CA PHE A 45 -7.74 -3.26 6.17
C PHE A 45 -8.87 -3.96 5.39
N LYS A 46 -9.46 -5.04 5.91
CA LYS A 46 -10.71 -5.65 5.37
C LYS A 46 -11.95 -4.80 5.63
N ASP A 47 -11.89 -3.82 6.54
CA ASP A 47 -12.99 -2.89 6.73
C ASP A 47 -12.84 -1.70 5.78
N LYS A 48 -13.72 -1.64 4.77
CA LYS A 48 -13.75 -0.56 3.79
C LYS A 48 -14.01 0.81 4.44
N ASN A 49 -14.71 0.84 5.57
CA ASN A 49 -15.13 2.08 6.25
C ASN A 49 -14.09 2.60 7.26
N LEU A 50 -13.01 1.85 7.52
CA LEU A 50 -11.91 2.28 8.42
C LEU A 50 -11.14 3.53 7.91
N THR A 51 -11.58 4.16 6.83
CA THR A 51 -11.10 5.47 6.36
C THR A 51 -11.67 6.64 7.18
N GLU A 52 -12.80 6.49 7.88
CA GLU A 52 -13.48 7.59 8.58
C GLU A 52 -12.89 7.93 9.97
N LYS A 53 -12.01 7.09 10.51
CA LYS A 53 -11.19 7.41 11.70
C LYS A 53 -9.74 7.22 11.36
N VAL A 54 -9.19 8.20 10.64
CA VAL A 54 -7.75 8.32 10.39
C VAL A 54 -7.05 8.49 11.74
N SER A 55 -6.67 7.38 12.38
CA SER A 55 -5.68 7.41 13.47
C SER A 55 -4.40 8.01 12.90
N GLY A 56 -3.71 8.89 13.62
CA GLY A 56 -2.64 9.76 13.11
C GLY A 56 -1.61 9.11 12.16
N VAL A 57 -1.28 7.83 12.34
CA VAL A 57 -0.38 7.07 11.45
C VAL A 57 -0.89 6.96 10.00
N LEU A 58 -2.20 6.79 9.81
CA LEU A 58 -2.78 6.78 8.47
C LEU A 58 -2.80 8.19 7.87
N SER A 59 -2.92 9.25 8.69
CA SER A 59 -2.91 10.64 8.19
C SER A 59 -1.59 10.97 7.51
N ASP A 60 -0.48 10.65 8.18
CA ASP A 60 0.87 10.87 7.64
C ASP A 60 1.10 10.05 6.35
N VAL A 61 0.55 8.83 6.30
CA VAL A 61 0.60 7.98 5.10
C VAL A 61 -0.25 8.60 3.97
N PHE A 62 -1.45 9.08 4.27
CA PHE A 62 -2.31 9.77 3.31
C PHE A 62 -1.63 11.03 2.76
N GLU A 63 -1.02 11.84 3.62
CA GLU A 63 -0.26 13.02 3.20
C GLU A 63 0.93 12.63 2.33
N SER A 64 1.64 11.54 2.65
CA SER A 64 2.76 11.03 1.84
C SER A 64 2.33 10.52 0.46
N LEU A 65 1.06 10.10 0.31
CA LEU A 65 0.47 9.72 -0.97
C LEU A 65 -0.12 10.93 -1.72
N THR A 66 -0.15 12.12 -1.12
CA THR A 66 -0.59 13.36 -1.78
C THR A 66 0.60 14.27 -2.06
N LEU A 67 1.10 14.30 -3.29
CA LEU A 67 2.15 15.25 -3.69
C LEU A 67 1.55 16.66 -3.85
N GLY A 68 1.50 17.43 -2.75
CA GLY A 68 1.19 18.87 -2.80
C GLY A 68 -0.16 19.32 -2.24
N GLY A 69 -0.76 18.58 -1.31
CA GLY A 69 -1.84 19.10 -0.46
C GLY A 69 -3.25 19.19 -1.07
N SER A 70 -3.45 18.73 -2.30
CA SER A 70 -4.79 18.62 -2.90
C SER A 70 -5.30 17.17 -2.81
N PRO A 71 -6.44 16.92 -2.14
CA PRO A 71 -7.13 15.64 -2.24
C PRO A 71 -7.41 15.31 -3.71
N LEU A 72 -7.29 14.04 -4.09
CA LEU A 72 -7.53 13.44 -5.43
C LEU A 72 -8.92 13.74 -6.05
N VAL A 73 -9.74 14.60 -5.44
CA VAL A 73 -11.17 14.78 -5.65
C VAL A 73 -11.55 16.07 -6.38
N LEU A 74 -10.66 17.06 -6.59
CA LEU A 74 -11.12 18.44 -6.85
C LEU A 74 -10.76 19.15 -8.17
N LEU A 75 -10.52 18.51 -9.33
CA LEU A 75 -10.43 19.26 -10.60
C LEU A 75 -11.10 18.59 -11.81
N GLY A 76 -12.42 18.67 -11.86
CA GLY A 76 -13.25 18.11 -12.93
C GLY A 76 -12.90 18.60 -14.35
N LYS A 77 -12.49 17.66 -15.22
CA LYS A 77 -12.80 17.51 -16.68
C LYS A 77 -11.79 16.54 -17.30
N LYS A 78 -12.21 15.76 -18.32
CA LYS A 78 -11.49 14.73 -19.13
C LYS A 78 -9.94 14.64 -19.11
N ALA A 79 -9.20 15.73 -18.99
CA ALA A 79 -7.73 15.73 -18.77
C ALA A 79 -7.33 15.09 -17.43
N GLU A 80 -8.21 15.16 -16.42
CA GLU A 80 -8.00 14.66 -15.06
C GLU A 80 -7.88 13.13 -15.01
N LYS A 81 -8.52 12.39 -15.92
CA LYS A 81 -8.45 10.92 -15.92
C LYS A 81 -7.08 10.42 -16.36
N GLU A 82 -6.48 11.06 -17.37
CA GLU A 82 -5.17 10.68 -17.88
C GLU A 82 -4.05 11.12 -16.93
N GLU A 83 -4.20 12.28 -16.28
CA GLU A 83 -3.29 12.74 -15.23
C GLU A 83 -3.35 11.86 -13.99
N LYS A 84 -4.56 11.51 -13.52
CA LYS A 84 -4.75 10.55 -12.42
C LYS A 84 -4.16 9.18 -12.76
N GLU A 85 -4.36 8.68 -13.98
CA GLU A 85 -3.78 7.39 -14.38
C GLU A 85 -2.24 7.41 -14.38
N LYS A 86 -1.63 8.48 -14.91
CA LYS A 86 -0.17 8.68 -14.85
C LYS A 86 0.33 8.79 -13.41
N GLU A 87 -0.39 9.49 -12.55
CA GLU A 87 -0.06 9.62 -11.13
C GLU A 87 -0.16 8.28 -10.40
N LEU A 88 -1.22 7.51 -10.62
CA LEU A 88 -1.37 6.17 -10.03
C LEU A 88 -0.24 5.22 -10.46
N ILE A 89 0.15 5.27 -11.74
CA ILE A 89 1.29 4.50 -12.25
C ILE A 89 2.59 4.95 -11.56
N SER A 90 2.77 6.26 -11.37
CA SER A 90 3.94 6.83 -10.70
C SER A 90 4.03 6.40 -9.23
N GLN A 91 2.95 6.58 -8.46
CA GLN A 91 2.89 6.19 -7.05
C GLN A 91 3.11 4.68 -6.87
N LYS A 92 2.47 3.87 -7.73
CA LYS A 92 2.70 2.43 -7.76
C LYS A 92 4.16 2.09 -8.05
N GLY A 93 4.81 2.80 -8.98
CA GLY A 93 6.24 2.67 -9.26
C GLY A 93 7.10 2.96 -8.02
N LEU A 94 6.84 4.07 -7.33
CA LEU A 94 7.55 4.46 -6.11
C LEU A 94 7.41 3.40 -5.01
N LEU A 95 6.20 2.88 -4.77
CA LEU A 95 5.98 1.82 -3.79
C LEU A 95 6.75 0.53 -4.14
N LYS A 96 6.82 0.17 -5.43
CA LYS A 96 7.62 -0.99 -5.88
C LYS A 96 9.10 -0.76 -5.66
N ASP A 97 9.59 0.45 -5.93
CA ASP A 97 10.99 0.78 -5.77
C ASP A 97 11.39 0.83 -4.30
N GLU A 98 10.54 1.36 -3.40
CA GLU A 98 10.71 1.25 -1.94
C GLU A 98 10.83 -0.22 -1.50
N ILE A 99 9.99 -1.14 -2.00
CA ILE A 99 10.12 -2.58 -1.70
C ILE A 99 11.48 -3.12 -2.16
N LYS A 100 11.88 -2.82 -3.41
CA LYS A 100 13.16 -3.29 -3.96
C LYS A 100 14.34 -2.77 -3.15
N GLU A 101 14.29 -1.52 -2.70
CA GLU A 101 15.34 -0.92 -1.87
C GLU A 101 15.51 -1.67 -0.55
N ILE A 102 14.41 -1.98 0.15
CA ILE A 102 14.45 -2.79 1.37
C ILE A 102 14.98 -4.20 1.06
N LEU A 103 14.54 -4.81 -0.03
CA LEU A 103 14.99 -6.15 -0.43
C LEU A 103 16.50 -6.24 -0.69
N LYS A 104 17.16 -5.15 -1.13
CA LYS A 104 18.63 -5.11 -1.27
C LYS A 104 19.35 -5.39 0.05
N ASN A 105 18.73 -5.07 1.19
CA ASN A 105 19.30 -5.28 2.51
C ASN A 105 19.15 -6.73 3.01
N TYR A 106 18.41 -7.60 2.31
CA TYR A 106 18.23 -9.00 2.67
C TYR A 106 19.21 -9.91 1.90
N SER A 107 20.33 -10.25 2.55
CA SER A 107 21.32 -11.20 2.04
C SER A 107 20.85 -12.66 2.08
N GLU A 108 20.02 -13.02 3.05
CA GLU A 108 19.53 -14.39 3.27
C GLU A 108 18.00 -14.47 3.10
N PRO A 109 17.46 -15.65 2.71
CA PRO A 109 16.02 -15.87 2.68
C PRO A 109 15.42 -15.74 4.09
N SER A 110 14.33 -14.99 4.20
CA SER A 110 13.58 -14.82 5.44
C SER A 110 12.09 -14.75 5.14
N GLU A 111 11.24 -15.00 6.14
CA GLU A 111 9.80 -14.87 5.98
C GLU A 111 9.41 -13.43 5.58
N GLU A 112 10.10 -12.42 6.12
CA GLU A 112 9.91 -11.01 5.73
C GLU A 112 10.31 -10.76 4.27
N LYS A 113 11.45 -11.29 3.83
CA LYS A 113 11.89 -11.20 2.42
C LYS A 113 10.85 -11.81 1.48
N ASN A 114 10.43 -13.04 1.76
CA ASN A 114 9.44 -13.77 0.95
C ASN A 114 8.10 -13.02 0.90
N PHE A 115 7.69 -12.40 2.01
CA PHE A 115 6.49 -11.60 2.08
C PHE A 115 6.59 -10.32 1.24
N LEU A 116 7.73 -9.63 1.29
CA LEU A 116 7.99 -8.45 0.45
C LEU A 116 8.05 -8.79 -1.04
N GLU A 117 8.69 -9.90 -1.41
CA GLU A 117 8.71 -10.40 -2.79
C GLU A 117 7.29 -10.73 -3.28
N PHE A 118 6.49 -11.41 -2.44
CA PHE A 118 5.07 -11.65 -2.71
C PHE A 118 4.31 -10.33 -2.95
N LEU A 119 4.49 -9.32 -2.10
CA LEU A 119 3.82 -8.03 -2.27
C LEU A 119 4.25 -7.32 -3.57
N LEU A 120 5.55 -7.36 -3.90
CA LEU A 120 6.09 -6.78 -5.12
C LEU A 120 5.47 -7.37 -6.39
N GLU A 121 5.21 -8.68 -6.40
CA GLU A 121 4.51 -9.36 -7.49
C GLU A 121 3.03 -8.98 -7.59
N LYS A 122 2.38 -8.72 -6.44
CA LYS A 122 0.94 -8.44 -6.41
C LYS A 122 0.61 -7.00 -6.70
N ILE A 123 1.48 -6.04 -6.39
CA ILE A 123 1.25 -4.62 -6.67
C ILE A 123 1.42 -4.38 -8.16
#